data_AF-A0A350PK61-F1
#
_entry.id   AF-A0A350PK61-F1
#
_cell.length_a   1.000
_cell.length_b   1.000
_cell.length_c   1.000
_cell.angle_alpha   90.00
_cell.angle_beta   90.00
_cell.angle_gamma   90.00
#
_symmetry.space_group_name_H-M   'P 1'
#
loop_
_entity.id
_entity.type
_entity.pdbx_description
1 polymer ?
#
loop_
_entity_poly.entity_id
_entity_poly.type
_entity_poly.pdbx_seq_one_letter_code
_entity_poly.pdbx_strand_id
1 'polypeptide(L)'
;MSLKEFRESDVLLNTMRTHPRSEFFIYDGKIYYNNTPTQSGSFADNVLNVPSGHISLYEINIDKGTGNDLIYPFITKQSSNAAFRTVSATSYSSDFVYGDVMSGSYPMSASITREYMAVAGQRNTAIDPDTGASFNTSPVYPHFFALKNRLDFYGSRSQHYRVSSSYGDKSQQAVNLISIPSIFYGGKIEPGTVSLKWYFTGSLAAELQDTKQNGELIEVSGSNVGLVGGVVLYDEGFIVLTGSWNINSESIPLIAGSGTGVNPKWIYYGAGANDGVSVATTGAGNASASFGLDFQGTNEIQVMTMFAHARKGEVNFSNNPTYYTYNQSLIEKSSSQIYEENSNRTIKNTVSSSFSDYESSFQRQVYVSKIGIYDENKNLIGVATLGNPVLKKEDEDLTFKLKIDI
;
A
#
# COMPACT_ATOMS: atom_id res chain seq x y z
N MET A 1 23.17 -20.98 -29.16
CA MET A 1 22.60 -20.30 -27.99
C MET A 1 22.97 -21.18 -26.82
N SER A 2 23.90 -20.74 -25.98
CA SER A 2 24.31 -21.52 -24.81
C SER A 2 23.24 -21.36 -23.73
N LEU A 3 22.50 -22.44 -23.46
CA LEU A 3 21.63 -22.51 -22.28
C LEU A 3 22.48 -22.94 -21.09
N LYS A 4 22.24 -22.33 -19.94
CA LYS A 4 22.91 -22.68 -18.69
C LYS A 4 21.86 -22.81 -17.60
N GLU A 5 21.87 -23.95 -16.93
CA GLU A 5 21.02 -24.21 -15.80
C GLU A 5 21.58 -23.48 -14.57
N PHE A 6 20.69 -22.80 -13.84
CA PHE A 6 21.05 -22.18 -12.57
C PHE A 6 21.30 -23.27 -11.53
N ARG A 7 22.43 -23.18 -10.82
CA ARG A 7 22.69 -24.03 -9.65
C ARG A 7 22.03 -23.42 -8.42
N GLU A 8 21.87 -24.22 -7.37
CA GLU A 8 21.36 -23.72 -6.08
C GLU A 8 22.18 -22.53 -5.54
N SER A 9 23.48 -22.49 -5.79
CA SER A 9 24.36 -21.37 -5.41
C SER A 9 24.11 -20.08 -6.19
N ASP A 10 23.48 -20.18 -7.37
CA ASP A 10 23.31 -19.08 -8.31
C ASP A 10 21.98 -18.35 -8.06
N VAL A 11 21.08 -18.92 -7.27
CA VAL A 11 19.77 -18.36 -6.93
C VAL A 11 19.72 -18.07 -5.44
N LEU A 12 19.53 -16.80 -5.08
CA LEU A 12 19.32 -16.37 -3.71
C LEU A 12 17.92 -15.81 -3.55
N LEU A 13 17.16 -16.36 -2.61
CA LEU A 13 15.91 -15.78 -2.15
C LEU A 13 16.22 -14.83 -1.01
N ASN A 14 15.98 -13.54 -1.23
CA ASN A 14 16.14 -12.49 -0.22
C ASN A 14 14.79 -11.85 0.06
N THR A 15 14.56 -11.47 1.31
CA THR A 15 13.39 -10.65 1.67
C THR A 15 13.85 -9.22 1.90
N MET A 16 13.43 -8.29 1.05
CA MET A 16 13.64 -6.87 1.26
C MET A 16 12.57 -6.35 2.20
N ARG A 17 12.98 -5.69 3.30
CA ARG A 17 12.07 -4.97 4.18
C ARG A 17 12.15 -3.49 3.88
N THR A 18 11.03 -2.89 3.51
CA THR A 18 10.90 -1.45 3.27
C THR A 18 10.00 -0.83 4.33
N HIS A 19 10.30 0.42 4.72
CA HIS A 19 9.55 1.16 5.73
C HIS A 19 8.96 2.44 5.12
N PRO A 20 7.89 2.33 4.31
CA PRO A 20 7.27 3.52 3.72
C PRO A 20 6.70 4.40 4.83
N ARG A 21 7.00 5.70 4.78
CA ARG A 21 6.44 6.70 5.68
C ARG A 21 5.09 7.17 5.14
N SER A 22 4.10 7.22 6.05
CA SER A 22 2.76 7.74 5.79
C SER A 22 2.49 8.89 6.76
N GLU A 23 2.04 10.02 6.21
CA GLU A 23 1.66 11.21 6.97
C GLU A 23 0.21 11.58 6.64
N PHE A 24 -0.59 11.77 7.68
CA PHE A 24 -1.95 12.27 7.57
C PHE A 24 -2.10 13.58 8.33
N PHE A 25 -2.69 14.57 7.67
CA PHE A 25 -3.09 15.81 8.30
C PHE A 25 -4.60 15.99 8.20
N ILE A 26 -5.25 16.27 9.32
CA ILE A 26 -6.72 16.42 9.41
C ILE A 26 -7.02 17.86 9.78
N TYR A 27 -7.87 18.50 8.99
CA TYR A 27 -8.31 19.87 9.21
C TYR A 27 -9.70 20.09 8.60
N ASP A 28 -10.63 20.62 9.39
CA ASP A 28 -11.99 20.99 8.95
C ASP A 28 -12.70 19.88 8.15
N GLY A 29 -12.73 18.66 8.69
CA GLY A 29 -13.37 17.52 8.03
C GLY A 29 -12.67 17.03 6.75
N LYS A 30 -11.50 17.59 6.41
CA LYS A 30 -10.67 17.15 5.29
C LYS A 30 -9.44 16.43 5.81
N ILE A 31 -9.06 15.38 5.09
CA ILE A 31 -7.86 14.61 5.33
C ILE A 31 -6.89 14.93 4.19
N TYR A 32 -5.61 15.04 4.51
CA TYR A 32 -4.53 15.17 3.55
C TYR A 32 -3.55 14.03 3.80
N TYR A 33 -3.20 13.31 2.74
CA TYR A 33 -2.24 12.21 2.80
C TYR A 33 -0.93 12.67 2.14
N ASN A 34 0.20 12.47 2.83
CA ASN A 34 1.55 12.85 2.39
C ASN A 34 1.65 14.29 1.85
N ASN A 35 0.88 15.21 2.43
CA ASN A 35 0.81 16.61 2.02
C ASN A 35 0.50 16.82 0.52
N THR A 36 -0.15 15.85 -0.13
CA THR A 36 -0.56 15.99 -1.53
C THR A 36 -1.92 16.71 -1.61
N PRO A 37 -2.00 17.89 -2.24
CA PRO A 37 -3.28 18.55 -2.48
C PRO A 37 -4.08 17.80 -3.55
N THR A 38 -5.39 18.03 -3.59
CA THR A 38 -6.24 17.58 -4.69
C THR A 38 -5.79 18.23 -6.00
N GLN A 39 -5.55 17.42 -7.02
CA GLN A 39 -5.19 17.88 -8.36
C GLN A 39 -6.44 17.97 -9.23
N SER A 40 -6.60 19.05 -9.98
CA SER A 40 -7.71 19.24 -10.93
C SER A 40 -7.30 18.82 -12.35
N GLY A 41 -8.23 18.20 -13.06
CA GLY A 41 -8.04 17.69 -14.41
C GLY A 41 -8.82 18.50 -15.45
N SER A 42 -8.84 18.00 -16.69
CA SER A 42 -9.57 18.65 -17.78
C SER A 42 -11.07 18.34 -17.74
N PHE A 43 -11.48 17.24 -17.10
CA PHE A 43 -12.86 16.76 -17.05
C PHE A 43 -13.41 16.65 -15.62
N ALA A 44 -12.55 16.66 -14.60
CA ALA A 44 -12.94 16.59 -13.21
C ALA A 44 -12.17 17.59 -12.31
N ASP A 45 -12.88 18.20 -11.35
CA ASP A 45 -12.26 19.07 -10.33
C ASP A 45 -11.23 18.32 -9.46
N ASN A 46 -11.40 17.00 -9.35
CA ASN A 46 -10.44 16.09 -8.75
C ASN A 46 -10.13 14.93 -9.70
N VAL A 47 -8.88 14.88 -10.18
CA VAL A 47 -8.40 13.89 -11.14
C VAL A 47 -8.65 12.46 -10.68
N LEU A 48 -8.55 12.17 -9.38
CA LEU A 48 -8.74 10.81 -8.86
C LEU A 48 -10.21 10.44 -8.65
N ASN A 49 -11.13 11.41 -8.76
CA ASN A 49 -12.55 11.27 -8.44
C ASN A 49 -12.87 10.76 -7.01
N VAL A 50 -11.89 10.78 -6.10
CA VAL A 50 -12.04 10.38 -4.68
C VAL A 50 -11.84 11.59 -3.77
N PRO A 51 -12.41 11.64 -2.56
CA PRO A 51 -12.21 12.78 -1.66
C PRO A 51 -10.72 13.01 -1.31
N SER A 52 -10.37 14.23 -0.89
CA SER A 52 -9.00 14.55 -0.47
C SER A 52 -8.52 13.61 0.65
N GLY A 53 -7.23 13.27 0.65
CA GLY A 53 -6.62 12.36 1.63
C GLY A 53 -7.08 10.91 1.52
N HIS A 54 -7.73 10.55 0.42
CA HIS A 54 -8.06 9.17 0.09
C HIS A 54 -7.16 8.67 -1.05
N ILE A 55 -6.79 7.40 -0.98
CA ILE A 55 -6.12 6.71 -2.08
C ILE A 55 -7.18 6.04 -2.97
N SER A 56 -7.04 6.17 -4.28
CA SER A 56 -7.89 5.45 -5.24
C SER A 56 -7.41 4.02 -5.35
N LEU A 57 -8.31 3.03 -5.20
CA LEU A 57 -7.90 1.62 -5.14
C LEU A 57 -7.60 1.01 -6.52
N TYR A 58 -8.20 1.57 -7.58
CA TYR A 58 -8.13 0.95 -8.92
C TYR A 58 -7.67 1.92 -10.01
N GLU A 59 -7.68 3.24 -9.75
CA GLU A 59 -7.24 4.26 -10.72
C GLU A 59 -7.84 4.09 -12.13
N ILE A 60 -9.07 3.56 -12.23
CA ILE A 60 -9.77 3.38 -13.53
C ILE A 60 -10.44 4.69 -13.94
N ASN A 61 -10.87 5.48 -12.96
CA ASN A 61 -11.58 6.76 -13.17
C ASN A 61 -10.70 7.99 -13.00
N ILE A 62 -9.55 7.99 -13.67
CA ILE A 62 -8.66 9.15 -13.72
C ILE A 62 -9.18 10.16 -14.74
N ASP A 63 -9.39 11.40 -14.27
CA ASP A 63 -9.89 12.55 -15.05
C ASP A 63 -11.12 12.21 -15.91
N LYS A 64 -12.07 11.49 -15.29
CA LYS A 64 -13.37 11.16 -15.86
C LYS A 64 -14.45 12.06 -15.28
N GLY A 65 -15.37 12.51 -16.12
CA GLY A 65 -16.39 13.50 -15.78
C GLY A 65 -17.37 13.69 -16.94
N THR A 66 -17.99 14.86 -17.05
CA THR A 66 -19.01 15.11 -18.07
C THR A 66 -18.43 14.98 -19.49
N GLY A 67 -18.97 14.05 -20.29
CA GLY A 67 -18.49 13.77 -21.65
C GLY A 67 -17.37 12.73 -21.73
N ASN A 68 -16.88 12.25 -20.58
CA ASN A 68 -15.97 11.12 -20.43
C ASN A 68 -16.38 10.31 -19.19
N ASP A 69 -17.52 9.62 -19.32
CA ASP A 69 -18.25 9.05 -18.19
C ASP A 69 -17.40 8.09 -17.35
N LEU A 70 -17.73 8.05 -16.05
CA LEU A 70 -17.14 7.15 -15.06
C LEU A 70 -17.35 5.69 -15.48
N ILE A 71 -16.32 4.87 -15.32
CA ILE A 71 -16.41 3.42 -15.42
C ILE A 71 -16.82 2.89 -14.05
N TYR A 72 -17.90 2.13 -13.97
CA TYR A 72 -18.40 1.56 -12.72
C TYR A 72 -18.98 0.17 -12.95
N PRO A 73 -18.92 -0.72 -11.93
CA PRO A 73 -19.61 -1.99 -12.00
C PRO A 73 -21.13 -1.74 -12.01
N PHE A 74 -21.82 -2.42 -12.91
CA PHE A 74 -23.27 -2.34 -13.01
C PHE A 74 -23.88 -3.72 -13.24
N ILE A 75 -25.14 -3.86 -12.85
CA ILE A 75 -25.96 -5.03 -13.14
C ILE A 75 -27.36 -4.55 -13.51
N THR A 76 -27.93 -5.12 -14.56
CA THR A 76 -29.28 -4.78 -14.98
C THR A 76 -30.28 -5.71 -14.29
N LYS A 77 -31.38 -5.18 -13.78
CA LYS A 77 -32.44 -5.99 -13.18
C LYS A 77 -33.05 -6.91 -14.24
N GLN A 78 -32.99 -8.22 -13.99
CA GLN A 78 -33.47 -9.29 -14.86
C GLN A 78 -34.10 -10.42 -14.04
N SER A 79 -34.72 -11.39 -14.71
CA SER A 79 -35.39 -12.55 -14.08
C SER A 79 -34.45 -13.42 -13.22
N SER A 80 -33.13 -13.22 -13.36
CA SER A 80 -32.10 -13.90 -12.57
C SER A 80 -32.02 -13.48 -11.10
N ASN A 81 -32.70 -12.40 -10.70
CA ASN A 81 -32.70 -11.88 -9.32
C ASN A 81 -31.31 -11.57 -8.74
N ALA A 82 -30.37 -11.19 -9.61
CA ALA A 82 -29.03 -10.78 -9.22
C ALA A 82 -28.99 -9.28 -8.91
N ALA A 83 -28.37 -8.93 -7.78
CA ALA A 83 -28.15 -7.55 -7.35
C ALA A 83 -26.83 -7.44 -6.55
N PHE A 84 -26.30 -6.23 -6.42
CA PHE A 84 -25.17 -5.99 -5.52
C PHE A 84 -25.60 -6.22 -4.07
N ARG A 85 -24.67 -6.67 -3.22
CA ARG A 85 -24.90 -6.87 -1.77
C ARG A 85 -25.43 -5.62 -1.06
N THR A 86 -25.10 -4.44 -1.58
CA THR A 86 -25.55 -3.14 -1.05
C THR A 86 -27.02 -2.84 -1.35
N VAL A 87 -27.62 -3.54 -2.31
CA VAL A 87 -29.04 -3.41 -2.64
C VAL A 87 -29.82 -4.38 -1.75
N SER A 88 -30.66 -3.83 -0.87
CA SER A 88 -31.56 -4.63 -0.02
C SER A 88 -32.64 -5.33 -0.85
N ALA A 89 -33.21 -6.43 -0.34
CA ALA A 89 -34.33 -7.11 -1.01
C ALA A 89 -35.55 -6.19 -1.20
N THR A 90 -35.77 -5.28 -0.24
CA THR A 90 -36.82 -4.26 -0.32
C THR A 90 -36.55 -3.29 -1.46
N SER A 91 -35.39 -2.62 -1.47
CA SER A 91 -35.02 -1.69 -2.53
C SER A 91 -34.97 -2.36 -3.91
N TYR A 92 -34.47 -3.61 -3.98
CA TYR A 92 -34.51 -4.40 -5.22
C TYR A 92 -35.93 -4.54 -5.77
N SER A 93 -36.92 -4.71 -4.90
CA SER A 93 -38.31 -4.96 -5.28
C SER A 93 -39.11 -3.68 -5.54
N SER A 94 -38.89 -2.63 -4.74
CA SER A 94 -39.66 -1.39 -4.81
C SER A 94 -39.06 -0.32 -5.72
N ASP A 95 -37.72 -0.26 -5.82
CA ASP A 95 -37.04 0.90 -6.39
C ASP A 95 -36.54 0.65 -7.82
N PHE A 96 -36.53 -0.61 -8.28
CA PHE A 96 -36.02 -1.00 -9.60
C PHE A 96 -37.05 -1.81 -10.39
N VAL A 97 -37.19 -1.50 -11.67
CA VAL A 97 -38.00 -2.23 -12.66
C VAL A 97 -37.09 -3.10 -13.55
N TYR A 98 -37.64 -4.12 -14.21
CA TYR A 98 -36.88 -4.92 -15.18
C TYR A 98 -36.30 -4.03 -16.28
N GLY A 99 -34.98 -4.16 -16.51
CA GLY A 99 -34.23 -3.30 -17.42
C GLY A 99 -33.48 -2.15 -16.74
N ASP A 100 -33.77 -1.85 -15.47
CA ASP A 100 -33.05 -0.80 -14.73
C ASP A 100 -31.64 -1.23 -14.39
N VAL A 101 -30.72 -0.25 -14.43
CA VAL A 101 -29.31 -0.45 -14.09
C VAL A 101 -29.11 -0.15 -12.61
N MET A 102 -28.72 -1.17 -11.86
CA MET A 102 -28.17 -1.03 -10.51
C MET A 102 -26.66 -0.86 -10.63
N SER A 103 -26.08 0.12 -9.96
CA SER A 103 -24.63 0.34 -9.91
C SER A 103 -24.05 -0.04 -8.54
N GLY A 104 -22.79 -0.45 -8.54
CA GLY A 104 -22.02 -0.69 -7.31
C GLY A 104 -21.38 0.59 -6.78
N SER A 105 -20.80 0.53 -5.58
CA SER A 105 -20.05 1.65 -4.99
C SER A 105 -18.76 1.92 -5.76
N TYR A 106 -18.69 3.04 -6.48
CA TYR A 106 -17.50 3.49 -7.19
C TYR A 106 -17.49 5.03 -7.29
N PRO A 107 -16.32 5.70 -7.25
CA PRO A 107 -14.96 5.16 -7.06
C PRO A 107 -14.69 4.63 -5.65
N MET A 108 -14.01 3.48 -5.61
CA MET A 108 -13.58 2.89 -4.37
C MET A 108 -12.30 3.58 -3.88
N SER A 109 -12.32 4.00 -2.63
CA SER A 109 -11.23 4.73 -2.01
C SER A 109 -11.01 4.28 -0.57
N ALA A 110 -9.80 4.51 -0.05
CA ALA A 110 -9.46 4.22 1.33
C ALA A 110 -8.82 5.46 1.97
N SER A 111 -9.16 5.70 3.24
CA SER A 111 -8.52 6.70 4.10
C SER A 111 -8.69 6.27 5.55
N ILE A 112 -8.04 6.99 6.46
CA ILE A 112 -8.23 6.79 7.89
C ILE A 112 -9.66 7.18 8.30
N THR A 113 -10.18 6.52 9.33
CA THR A 113 -11.48 6.85 9.90
C THR A 113 -11.38 6.97 11.41
N ARG A 114 -12.16 7.88 11.98
CA ARG A 114 -12.33 8.04 13.42
C ARG A 114 -13.71 7.55 13.84
N GLU A 115 -13.75 6.78 14.93
CA GLU A 115 -14.96 6.41 15.63
C GLU A 115 -14.85 6.83 17.10
N TYR A 116 -15.58 7.87 17.47
CA TYR A 116 -15.70 8.30 18.86
C TYR A 116 -16.84 7.55 19.54
N MET A 117 -16.51 6.83 20.61
CA MET A 117 -17.44 6.02 21.38
C MET A 117 -17.63 6.65 22.75
N ALA A 118 -18.80 7.22 23.03
CA ALA A 118 -19.07 7.85 24.32
C ALA A 118 -19.05 6.83 25.47
N VAL A 119 -19.58 5.64 25.22
CA VAL A 119 -19.51 4.46 26.09
C VAL A 119 -19.25 3.23 25.21
N ALA A 120 -18.00 2.77 25.15
CA ALA A 120 -17.60 1.77 24.16
C ALA A 120 -18.34 0.42 24.29
N GLY A 121 -18.72 0.03 25.50
CA GLY A 121 -19.48 -1.19 25.79
C GLY A 121 -21.00 -1.07 25.62
N GLN A 122 -21.51 0.05 25.12
CA GLN A 122 -22.95 0.27 24.98
C GLN A 122 -23.59 -0.74 24.01
N ARG A 123 -24.78 -1.23 24.39
CA ARG A 123 -25.64 -2.07 23.56
C ARG A 123 -26.98 -1.39 23.32
N ASN A 124 -27.60 -1.70 22.19
CA ASN A 124 -28.99 -1.35 21.94
C ASN A 124 -29.89 -2.12 22.90
N THR A 125 -31.01 -1.54 23.26
CA THR A 125 -32.01 -2.17 24.12
C THR A 125 -33.25 -2.50 23.30
N ALA A 126 -33.77 -3.71 23.43
CA ALA A 126 -35.09 -4.08 22.94
C ALA A 126 -36.01 -4.39 24.12
N ILE A 127 -37.31 -4.28 23.88
CA ILE A 127 -38.35 -4.60 24.84
C ILE A 127 -39.02 -5.90 24.37
N ASP A 128 -39.11 -6.86 25.27
CA ASP A 128 -39.90 -8.06 25.07
C ASP A 128 -41.39 -7.66 25.03
N PRO A 129 -42.10 -7.91 23.91
CA PRO A 129 -43.50 -7.51 23.77
C PRO A 129 -44.46 -8.27 24.71
N ASP A 130 -44.08 -9.45 25.20
CA ASP A 130 -44.93 -10.29 26.04
C ASP A 130 -44.74 -10.00 27.53
N THR A 131 -43.52 -9.68 27.94
CA THR A 131 -43.19 -9.43 29.36
C THR A 131 -42.95 -7.96 29.71
N GLY A 132 -42.77 -7.10 28.71
CA GLY A 132 -42.34 -5.70 28.89
C GLY A 132 -40.90 -5.56 29.40
N ALA A 133 -40.14 -6.65 29.51
CA ALA A 133 -38.79 -6.64 30.02
C ALA A 133 -37.81 -6.06 28.98
N SER A 134 -36.91 -5.19 29.42
CA SER A 134 -35.83 -4.66 28.58
C SER A 134 -34.64 -5.61 28.56
N PHE A 135 -34.08 -5.89 27.39
CA PHE A 135 -32.88 -6.70 27.22
C PHE A 135 -31.90 -6.09 26.21
N ASN A 136 -30.61 -6.41 26.40
CA ASN A 136 -29.55 -5.93 25.53
C ASN A 136 -29.51 -6.73 24.22
N THR A 137 -29.46 -6.03 23.09
CA THR A 137 -29.38 -6.60 21.74
C THR A 137 -28.02 -6.33 21.12
N SER A 138 -27.97 -5.86 19.87
CA SER A 138 -26.74 -5.61 19.12
C SER A 138 -25.87 -4.54 19.79
N PRO A 139 -24.54 -4.66 19.69
CA PRO A 139 -23.64 -3.61 20.16
C PRO A 139 -23.85 -2.31 19.38
N VAL A 140 -23.82 -1.17 20.07
CA VAL A 140 -23.83 0.16 19.41
C VAL A 140 -22.52 0.39 18.67
N TYR A 141 -21.40 -0.09 19.24
CA TYR A 141 -20.05 0.02 18.66
C TYR A 141 -19.45 -1.37 18.39
N PRO A 142 -19.84 -2.06 17.31
CA PRO A 142 -19.37 -3.42 17.00
C PRO A 142 -17.84 -3.55 16.92
N HIS A 143 -17.13 -2.52 16.44
CA HIS A 143 -15.67 -2.55 16.31
C HIS A 143 -14.96 -2.69 17.67
N PHE A 144 -15.46 -2.04 18.73
CA PHE A 144 -14.91 -2.21 20.08
C PHE A 144 -15.06 -3.65 20.59
N PHE A 145 -16.23 -4.25 20.39
CA PHE A 145 -16.48 -5.64 20.78
C PHE A 145 -15.60 -6.63 20.01
N ALA A 146 -15.33 -6.35 18.72
CA ALA A 146 -14.41 -7.15 17.92
C ALA A 146 -12.96 -7.06 18.42
N LEU A 147 -12.54 -5.88 18.89
CA LEU A 147 -11.18 -5.64 19.38
C LEU A 147 -10.95 -6.12 20.82
N LYS A 148 -12.00 -6.39 21.60
CA LYS A 148 -11.91 -6.73 23.04
C LYS A 148 -10.92 -7.86 23.33
N ASN A 149 -11.05 -8.98 22.61
CA ASN A 149 -10.16 -10.14 22.80
C ASN A 149 -8.71 -9.81 22.42
N ARG A 150 -8.53 -8.99 21.38
CA ARG A 150 -7.19 -8.63 20.90
C ARG A 150 -6.50 -7.65 21.85
N LEU A 151 -7.24 -6.70 22.38
CA LEU A 151 -6.80 -5.80 23.45
C LEU A 151 -6.34 -6.60 24.68
N ASP A 152 -7.14 -7.55 25.17
CA ASP A 152 -6.74 -8.35 26.33
C ASP A 152 -5.53 -9.26 26.05
N PHE A 153 -5.40 -9.78 24.82
CA PHE A 153 -4.21 -10.54 24.39
C PHE A 153 -2.92 -9.72 24.48
N TYR A 154 -2.95 -8.46 24.03
CA TYR A 154 -1.82 -7.53 24.14
C TYR A 154 -1.61 -6.99 25.56
N GLY A 155 -2.47 -7.33 26.51
CA GLY A 155 -2.31 -7.05 27.93
C GLY A 155 -1.04 -7.60 28.58
N SER A 156 -0.31 -8.47 27.87
CA SER A 156 1.03 -8.95 28.23
C SER A 156 2.15 -7.94 27.93
N ARG A 157 1.98 -7.08 26.93
CA ARG A 157 2.95 -6.03 26.55
C ARG A 157 2.82 -4.81 27.47
N SER A 158 1.58 -4.39 27.72
CA SER A 158 1.25 -3.32 28.66
C SER A 158 -0.13 -3.54 29.25
N GLN A 159 -0.29 -3.16 30.52
CA GLN A 159 -1.60 -3.16 31.18
C GLN A 159 -2.58 -2.17 30.54
N HIS A 160 -2.11 -1.14 29.82
CA HIS A 160 -2.96 -0.16 29.14
C HIS A 160 -3.79 -0.76 27.99
N TYR A 161 -3.39 -1.93 27.46
CA TYR A 161 -4.18 -2.66 26.47
C TYR A 161 -5.40 -3.36 27.07
N ARG A 162 -5.31 -3.82 28.32
CA ARG A 162 -6.39 -4.59 28.94
C ARG A 162 -7.68 -3.77 28.97
N VAL A 163 -8.79 -4.43 28.65
CA VAL A 163 -10.11 -3.79 28.62
C VAL A 163 -10.53 -3.39 30.02
N SER A 164 -10.23 -4.24 31.02
CA SER A 164 -10.40 -3.95 32.44
C SER A 164 -9.07 -4.07 33.16
N SER A 165 -8.63 -2.98 33.81
CA SER A 165 -7.36 -2.93 34.55
C SER A 165 -7.44 -1.90 35.68
N SER A 166 -6.32 -1.69 36.39
CA SER A 166 -6.16 -0.60 37.36
C SER A 166 -6.35 0.79 36.75
N TYR A 167 -6.25 0.93 35.42
CA TYR A 167 -6.48 2.18 34.70
C TYR A 167 -7.95 2.37 34.27
N GLY A 168 -8.86 1.53 34.77
CA GLY A 168 -10.29 1.60 34.50
C GLY A 168 -10.78 0.54 33.50
N ASP A 169 -12.08 0.60 33.22
CA ASP A 169 -12.76 -0.28 32.28
C ASP A 169 -13.09 0.47 30.99
N LYS A 170 -12.43 0.09 29.88
CA LYS A 170 -12.64 0.65 28.54
C LYS A 170 -14.08 0.51 28.05
N SER A 171 -14.83 -0.48 28.53
CA SER A 171 -16.23 -0.67 28.15
C SER A 171 -17.18 0.35 28.79
N GLN A 172 -16.78 0.99 29.90
CA GLN A 172 -17.61 1.96 30.62
C GLN A 172 -17.15 3.42 30.44
N GLN A 173 -16.09 3.66 29.68
CA GLN A 173 -15.55 4.99 29.43
C GLN A 173 -15.62 5.38 27.96
N ALA A 174 -15.36 6.67 27.70
CA ALA A 174 -15.21 7.18 26.35
C ALA A 174 -13.91 6.65 25.73
N VAL A 175 -14.01 6.14 24.52
CA VAL A 175 -12.89 5.59 23.76
C VAL A 175 -12.92 6.20 22.36
N ASN A 176 -11.76 6.55 21.84
CA ASN A 176 -11.63 7.03 20.47
C ASN A 176 -10.78 6.05 19.68
N LEU A 177 -11.36 5.52 18.61
CA LEU A 177 -10.72 4.56 17.73
C LEU A 177 -10.34 5.25 16.42
N ILE A 178 -9.06 5.21 16.06
CA ILE A 178 -8.59 5.57 14.72
C ILE A 178 -8.29 4.28 13.98
N SER A 179 -8.96 4.08 12.85
CA SER A 179 -8.74 2.96 11.94
C SER A 179 -7.82 3.39 10.81
N ILE A 180 -6.73 2.65 10.63
CA ILE A 180 -5.78 2.83 9.54
C ILE A 180 -5.92 1.60 8.63
N PRO A 181 -6.34 1.76 7.38
CA PRO A 181 -6.37 0.65 6.43
C PRO A 181 -4.97 0.09 6.12
N SER A 182 -4.86 -1.22 5.89
CA SER A 182 -3.59 -1.91 5.61
C SER A 182 -2.87 -1.43 4.36
N ILE A 183 -3.58 -0.82 3.39
CA ILE A 183 -2.94 -0.20 2.22
C ILE A 183 -1.91 0.88 2.59
N PHE A 184 -2.01 1.49 3.77
CA PHE A 184 -1.10 2.54 4.22
C PHE A 184 0.12 2.06 5.01
N TYR A 185 0.08 0.84 5.57
CA TYR A 185 1.18 0.29 6.37
C TYR A 185 1.72 -1.05 5.87
N GLY A 186 1.02 -1.72 4.96
CA GLY A 186 1.43 -3.02 4.43
C GLY A 186 1.14 -4.16 5.39
N GLY A 187 2.19 -4.85 5.82
CA GLY A 187 2.10 -6.01 6.70
C GLY A 187 1.89 -5.66 8.18
N LYS A 188 2.57 -4.62 8.67
CA LYS A 188 2.43 -4.10 10.04
C LYS A 188 2.86 -2.64 10.10
N ILE A 189 2.40 -1.91 11.10
CA ILE A 189 2.98 -0.60 11.45
C ILE A 189 4.30 -0.84 12.20
N GLU A 190 5.36 -0.12 11.85
CA GLU A 190 6.66 -0.29 12.49
C GLU A 190 6.63 0.27 13.93
N PRO A 191 6.92 -0.55 14.96
CA PRO A 191 6.94 -0.09 16.35
C PRO A 191 7.92 1.06 16.55
N GLY A 192 7.55 2.03 17.37
CA GLY A 192 8.39 3.20 17.64
C GLY A 192 8.18 4.39 16.70
N THR A 193 7.43 4.20 15.60
CA THR A 193 7.33 5.22 14.54
C THR A 193 6.05 6.05 14.60
N VAL A 194 5.07 5.63 15.41
CA VAL A 194 3.77 6.30 15.50
C VAL A 194 3.90 7.59 16.31
N SER A 195 3.47 8.71 15.70
CA SER A 195 3.34 10.01 16.36
C SER A 195 1.98 10.64 16.06
N LEU A 196 1.34 11.17 17.10
CA LEU A 196 0.05 11.87 17.04
C LEU A 196 0.26 13.30 17.55
N LYS A 197 -0.04 14.28 16.72
CA LYS A 197 0.15 15.70 17.02
C LYS A 197 -1.19 16.41 17.08
N TRP A 198 -1.39 17.16 18.15
CA TRP A 198 -2.52 18.04 18.32
C TRP A 198 -2.09 19.48 18.06
N TYR A 199 -2.75 20.17 17.15
CA TYR A 199 -2.51 21.58 16.88
C TYR A 199 -3.71 22.42 17.30
N PHE A 200 -3.44 23.56 17.93
CA PHE A 200 -4.43 24.57 18.25
C PHE A 200 -4.05 25.88 17.56
N THR A 201 -4.93 26.39 16.72
CA THR A 201 -4.71 27.62 15.92
C THR A 201 -3.39 27.60 15.12
N GLY A 202 -2.97 26.41 14.67
CA GLY A 202 -1.74 26.19 13.90
C GLY A 202 -0.46 25.99 14.74
N SER A 203 -0.52 26.13 16.08
CA SER A 203 0.62 25.83 16.96
C SER A 203 0.49 24.43 17.56
N LEU A 204 1.61 23.70 17.72
CA LEU A 204 1.61 22.39 18.37
C LEU A 204 1.20 22.55 19.84
N ALA A 205 0.08 21.95 20.21
CA ALA A 205 -0.46 21.98 21.57
C ALA A 205 0.03 20.78 22.40
N ALA A 206 0.05 19.58 21.81
CA ALA A 206 0.54 18.37 22.46
C ALA A 206 0.93 17.28 21.43
N GLU A 207 1.75 16.32 21.83
CA GLU A 207 2.19 15.20 21.00
C GLU A 207 2.22 13.90 21.82
N LEU A 208 1.60 12.83 21.30
CA LEU A 208 1.80 11.46 21.78
C LEU A 208 2.75 10.73 20.85
N GLN A 209 3.73 10.04 21.43
CA GLN A 209 4.68 9.23 20.68
C GLN A 209 4.82 7.85 21.32
N ASP A 210 4.93 6.83 20.47
CA ASP A 210 5.29 5.48 20.89
C ASP A 210 6.80 5.35 21.12
N THR A 211 7.30 5.88 22.23
CA THR A 211 8.75 5.88 22.50
C THR A 211 9.29 4.54 23.00
N LYS A 212 8.42 3.69 23.57
CA LYS A 212 8.80 2.41 24.18
C LYS A 212 8.71 1.21 23.23
N GLN A 213 8.14 1.37 22.04
CA GLN A 213 7.94 0.28 21.05
C GLN A 213 7.09 -0.89 21.58
N ASN A 214 6.36 -0.66 22.68
CA ASN A 214 5.40 -1.60 23.25
C ASN A 214 3.95 -1.23 22.88
N GLY A 215 3.79 -0.17 22.09
CA GLY A 215 2.55 0.40 21.58
C GLY A 215 1.83 1.32 22.55
N GLU A 216 2.42 1.66 23.70
CA GLU A 216 1.95 2.76 24.52
C GLU A 216 2.24 4.10 23.86
N LEU A 217 1.20 4.91 23.66
CA LEU A 217 1.34 6.28 23.18
C LEU A 217 1.51 7.22 24.36
N ILE A 218 2.72 7.74 24.53
CA ILE A 218 3.13 8.56 25.68
C ILE A 218 3.17 10.02 25.27
N GLU A 219 2.61 10.90 26.10
CA GLU A 219 2.69 12.33 25.86
C GLU A 219 4.14 12.81 26.03
N VAL A 220 4.72 13.35 24.96
CA VAL A 220 6.09 13.88 24.93
C VAL A 220 6.12 15.41 24.94
N SER A 221 5.06 16.05 24.45
CA SER A 221 4.84 17.49 24.59
C SER A 221 3.39 17.76 25.00
N GLY A 222 3.17 18.75 25.87
CA GLY A 222 1.86 19.08 26.42
C GLY A 222 1.90 19.28 27.94
N SER A 223 0.76 19.13 28.60
CA SER A 223 0.61 19.37 30.04
C SER A 223 0.86 18.13 30.91
N ASN A 224 0.85 16.93 30.32
CA ASN A 224 0.89 15.66 31.05
C ASN A 224 1.99 14.73 30.51
N VAL A 225 3.18 15.29 30.27
CA VAL A 225 4.34 14.57 29.73
C VAL A 225 4.63 13.32 30.58
N GLY A 226 4.78 12.17 29.90
CA GLY A 226 5.02 10.87 30.52
C GLY A 226 3.78 10.03 30.78
N LEU A 227 2.56 10.59 30.65
CA LEU A 227 1.32 9.82 30.74
C LEU A 227 0.99 9.12 29.42
N VAL A 228 0.34 7.95 29.52
CA VAL A 228 -0.10 7.15 28.37
C VAL A 228 -1.49 7.57 27.92
N GLY A 229 -1.59 8.18 26.74
CA GLY A 229 -2.85 8.66 26.15
C GLY A 229 -3.64 7.60 25.38
N GLY A 230 -3.00 6.48 25.05
CA GLY A 230 -3.64 5.37 24.35
C GLY A 230 -2.67 4.27 23.96
N VAL A 231 -3.15 3.35 23.13
CA VAL A 231 -2.38 2.21 22.64
C VAL A 231 -2.52 2.01 21.14
N VAL A 232 -1.49 1.47 20.49
CA VAL A 232 -1.47 1.12 19.07
C VAL A 232 -1.49 -0.39 18.90
N LEU A 233 -2.36 -0.89 18.02
CA LEU A 233 -2.40 -2.26 17.55
C LEU A 233 -1.71 -2.31 16.19
N TYR A 234 -0.39 -2.58 16.19
CA TYR A 234 0.44 -2.47 15.00
C TYR A 234 0.06 -3.43 13.86
N ASP A 235 -0.38 -4.63 14.23
CA ASP A 235 -0.70 -5.69 13.26
C ASP A 235 -2.08 -5.46 12.65
N GLU A 236 -3.01 -4.89 13.41
CA GLU A 236 -4.38 -4.64 12.97
C GLU A 236 -4.58 -3.24 12.35
N GLY A 237 -3.70 -2.29 12.65
CA GLY A 237 -3.81 -0.90 12.17
C GLY A 237 -4.82 -0.06 12.94
N PHE A 238 -4.96 -0.28 14.25
CA PHE A 238 -5.86 0.52 15.09
C PHE A 238 -5.10 1.32 16.14
N ILE A 239 -5.57 2.54 16.40
CA ILE A 239 -5.13 3.34 17.54
C ILE A 239 -6.33 3.53 18.47
N VAL A 240 -6.16 3.16 19.74
CA VAL A 240 -7.20 3.25 20.77
C VAL A 240 -6.77 4.28 21.80
N LEU A 241 -7.45 5.43 21.83
CA LEU A 241 -7.14 6.54 22.74
C LEU A 241 -8.14 6.57 23.90
N THR A 242 -7.59 6.73 25.10
CA THR A 242 -8.35 6.85 26.37
C THR A 242 -7.94 8.07 27.20
N GLY A 243 -6.96 8.86 26.74
CA GLY A 243 -6.48 10.04 27.43
C GLY A 243 -7.57 11.11 27.58
N SER A 244 -8.05 11.29 28.81
CA SER A 244 -9.23 12.09 29.14
C SER A 244 -8.92 13.41 29.86
N TRP A 245 -7.64 13.75 29.97
CA TRP A 245 -7.17 15.03 30.51
C TRP A 245 -7.21 16.13 29.46
N ASN A 246 -7.41 17.37 29.93
CA ASN A 246 -7.48 18.53 29.06
C ASN A 246 -6.09 18.86 28.49
N ILE A 247 -6.01 19.02 27.18
CA ILE A 247 -4.83 19.55 26.47
C ILE A 247 -4.78 21.07 26.60
N ASN A 248 -5.95 21.73 26.53
CA ASN A 248 -6.10 23.15 26.81
C ASN A 248 -7.48 23.42 27.47
N SER A 249 -7.72 24.67 27.87
CA SER A 249 -8.96 25.11 28.53
C SER A 249 -10.03 25.63 27.56
N GLU A 250 -9.77 25.62 26.26
CA GLU A 250 -10.67 26.18 25.25
C GLU A 250 -11.87 25.27 25.01
N SER A 251 -12.97 25.84 24.53
CA SER A 251 -14.19 25.11 24.21
C SER A 251 -14.31 24.96 22.69
N ILE A 252 -14.05 23.75 22.19
CA ILE A 252 -14.03 23.45 20.74
C ILE A 252 -15.06 22.36 20.43
N PRO A 253 -15.93 22.55 19.43
CA PRO A 253 -16.89 21.51 19.05
C PRO A 253 -16.18 20.40 18.27
N LEU A 254 -15.98 19.24 18.92
CA LEU A 254 -15.17 18.11 18.44
C LEU A 254 -15.94 16.77 18.36
N ILE A 255 -17.24 16.81 18.63
CA ILE A 255 -18.13 15.65 18.67
C ILE A 255 -19.13 15.77 17.52
N ALA A 256 -19.24 14.70 16.72
CA ALA A 256 -20.16 14.66 15.58
C ALA A 256 -21.61 14.92 16.02
N GLY A 257 -22.31 15.79 15.29
CA GLY A 257 -23.71 16.12 15.57
C GLY A 257 -23.96 16.96 16.84
N SER A 258 -22.90 17.41 17.52
CA SER A 258 -23.00 18.32 18.68
C SER A 258 -22.30 19.63 18.38
N GLY A 259 -23.05 20.74 18.38
CA GLY A 259 -22.49 22.09 18.32
C GLY A 259 -21.94 22.59 19.66
N THR A 260 -22.04 21.78 20.73
CA THR A 260 -21.53 22.15 22.06
C THR A 260 -20.03 21.92 22.10
N GLY A 261 -19.28 22.97 22.42
CA GLY A 261 -17.83 22.88 22.59
C GLY A 261 -17.44 22.02 23.81
N VAL A 262 -16.37 21.26 23.65
CA VAL A 262 -15.74 20.46 24.69
C VAL A 262 -14.29 20.88 24.83
N ASN A 263 -13.70 20.65 26.01
CA ASN A 263 -12.26 20.84 26.15
C ASN A 263 -11.51 19.80 25.30
N PRO A 264 -10.50 20.21 24.51
CA PRO A 264 -9.60 19.32 23.79
C PRO A 264 -8.96 18.27 24.69
N LYS A 265 -9.04 17.00 24.28
CA LYS A 265 -8.52 15.81 24.96
C LYS A 265 -8.08 14.80 23.91
N TRP A 266 -7.21 13.85 24.26
CA TRP A 266 -6.80 12.79 23.34
C TRP A 266 -7.96 11.90 22.87
N ILE A 267 -9.00 11.69 23.69
CA ILE A 267 -10.25 11.04 23.25
C ILE A 267 -11.00 11.81 22.13
N TYR A 268 -10.66 13.05 21.84
CA TYR A 268 -11.23 13.83 20.74
C TYR A 268 -10.31 13.96 19.54
N TYR A 269 -9.17 13.26 19.55
CA TYR A 269 -8.16 13.34 18.50
C TYR A 269 -8.69 12.88 17.15
N GLY A 270 -8.31 13.59 16.09
CA GLY A 270 -8.66 13.25 14.72
C GLY A 270 -10.08 13.65 14.34
N ALA A 271 -10.67 14.64 15.01
CA ALA A 271 -11.99 15.16 14.66
C ALA A 271 -11.99 15.65 13.21
N GLY A 272 -12.89 15.12 12.39
CA GLY A 272 -12.94 15.35 10.95
C GLY A 272 -12.31 14.24 10.10
N ALA A 273 -11.78 13.18 10.69
CA ALA A 273 -11.36 11.99 9.95
C ALA A 273 -12.56 11.09 9.64
N ASN A 274 -13.34 11.42 8.62
CA ASN A 274 -14.49 10.63 8.15
C ASN A 274 -15.54 10.32 9.24
N ASP A 275 -15.65 11.15 10.28
CA ASP A 275 -16.57 11.02 11.42
C ASP A 275 -17.76 11.99 11.34
N GLY A 276 -17.84 12.80 10.29
CA GLY A 276 -18.88 13.81 10.09
C GLY A 276 -18.65 15.11 10.86
N VAL A 277 -17.51 15.28 11.54
CA VAL A 277 -17.14 16.55 12.19
C VAL A 277 -16.50 17.50 11.16
N SER A 278 -17.08 18.67 10.99
CA SER A 278 -16.50 19.78 10.22
C SER A 278 -17.04 21.11 10.76
N VAL A 279 -16.49 22.21 10.27
CA VAL A 279 -17.05 23.54 10.54
C VAL A 279 -18.52 23.64 10.12
N ALA A 280 -18.89 22.98 9.02
CA ALA A 280 -20.27 22.98 8.52
C ALA A 280 -21.25 22.24 9.44
N THR A 281 -20.80 21.18 10.13
CA THR A 281 -21.68 20.34 10.97
C THR A 281 -21.64 20.69 12.46
N THR A 282 -20.53 21.29 12.92
CA THR A 282 -20.28 21.53 14.36
C THR A 282 -20.01 22.99 14.71
N GLY A 283 -19.78 23.86 13.72
CA GLY A 283 -19.61 25.30 13.88
C GLY A 283 -18.16 25.81 13.71
N ALA A 284 -18.03 27.13 13.54
CA ALA A 284 -16.77 27.81 13.20
C ALA A 284 -15.62 27.57 14.20
N GLY A 285 -15.92 27.27 15.46
CA GLY A 285 -14.91 26.96 16.48
C GLY A 285 -14.05 25.73 16.14
N ASN A 286 -14.58 24.78 15.35
CA ASN A 286 -13.87 23.58 14.93
C ASN A 286 -12.61 23.89 14.09
N ALA A 287 -12.61 24.99 13.33
CA ALA A 287 -11.47 25.41 12.50
C ALA A 287 -10.19 25.69 13.30
N SER A 288 -10.28 25.85 14.62
CA SER A 288 -9.11 26.03 15.48
C SER A 288 -8.35 24.73 15.76
N ALA A 289 -8.91 23.55 15.46
CA ALA A 289 -8.31 22.26 15.72
C ALA A 289 -7.76 21.62 14.43
N SER A 290 -6.53 21.12 14.49
CA SER A 290 -5.94 20.26 13.46
C SER A 290 -5.12 19.14 14.07
N PHE A 291 -4.94 18.07 13.30
CA PHE A 291 -4.32 16.84 13.78
C PHE A 291 -3.30 16.32 12.78
N GLY A 292 -2.15 15.84 13.27
CA GLY A 292 -1.14 15.18 12.46
C GLY A 292 -0.89 13.75 12.93
N LEU A 293 -0.97 12.78 12.05
CA LEU A 293 -0.63 11.38 12.30
C LEU A 293 0.55 11.01 11.39
N ASP A 294 1.67 10.62 12.00
CA ASP A 294 2.85 10.11 11.32
C ASP A 294 3.07 8.65 11.72
N PHE A 295 3.37 7.78 10.77
CA PHE A 295 3.87 6.43 11.06
C PHE A 295 4.66 5.86 9.87
N GLN A 296 5.40 4.78 10.12
CA GLN A 296 6.01 3.97 9.05
C GLN A 296 5.35 2.60 9.01
N GLY A 297 5.10 2.10 7.80
CA GLY A 297 4.69 0.72 7.58
C GLY A 297 5.88 -0.22 7.51
N THR A 298 5.60 -1.51 7.37
CA THR A 298 6.58 -2.53 7.00
C THR A 298 6.04 -3.34 5.85
N ASN A 299 6.76 -3.31 4.73
CA ASN A 299 6.50 -4.14 3.56
C ASN A 299 7.65 -5.12 3.37
N GLU A 300 7.31 -6.40 3.34
CA GLU A 300 8.23 -7.47 3.00
C GLU A 300 8.02 -7.86 1.54
N ILE A 301 9.01 -7.56 0.69
CA ILE A 301 9.01 -7.92 -0.72
C ILE A 301 10.00 -9.06 -0.89
N GLN A 302 9.54 -10.20 -1.40
CA GLN A 302 10.44 -11.30 -1.74
C GLN A 302 11.12 -10.98 -3.07
N VAL A 303 12.44 -11.10 -3.09
CA VAL A 303 13.26 -10.81 -4.26
C VAL A 303 14.13 -12.03 -4.52
N MET A 304 13.90 -12.67 -5.67
CA MET A 304 14.79 -13.68 -6.18
C MET A 304 15.93 -13.00 -6.93
N THR A 305 17.16 -13.21 -6.46
CA THR A 305 18.38 -12.75 -7.11
C THR A 305 19.01 -13.93 -7.82
N MET A 306 19.21 -13.82 -9.14
CA MET A 306 19.86 -14.85 -9.95
C MET A 306 21.20 -14.34 -10.48
N PHE A 307 22.24 -15.15 -10.38
CA PHE A 307 23.57 -14.85 -10.90
C PHE A 307 23.82 -15.66 -12.17
N ALA A 308 23.68 -15.01 -13.31
CA ALA A 308 24.01 -15.62 -14.60
C ALA A 308 25.53 -15.47 -14.85
N HIS A 309 26.29 -16.48 -14.45
CA HIS A 309 27.73 -16.54 -14.64
C HIS A 309 28.11 -16.93 -16.08
N ALA A 310 28.83 -16.05 -16.78
CA ALA A 310 29.50 -16.32 -18.05
C ALA A 310 31.02 -16.46 -17.80
N ARG A 311 31.46 -17.69 -17.55
CA ARG A 311 32.86 -17.96 -17.18
C ARG A 311 33.80 -17.87 -18.39
N LYS A 312 35.10 -17.93 -18.14
CA LYS A 312 36.16 -18.05 -19.15
C LYS A 312 35.87 -19.24 -20.06
N GLY A 313 35.92 -19.01 -21.37
CA GLY A 313 35.59 -20.00 -22.40
C GLY A 313 34.10 -20.26 -22.61
N GLU A 314 33.20 -19.72 -21.78
CA GLU A 314 31.75 -19.81 -21.98
C GLU A 314 31.22 -18.58 -22.72
N VAL A 315 30.09 -18.74 -23.42
CA VAL A 315 29.40 -17.67 -24.15
C VAL A 315 30.37 -16.95 -25.12
N ASN A 316 31.21 -17.70 -25.84
CA ASN A 316 32.27 -17.17 -26.71
C ASN A 316 31.90 -17.23 -28.21
N PHE A 317 30.67 -17.61 -28.55
CA PHE A 317 30.16 -17.61 -29.92
C PHE A 317 28.71 -17.14 -30.00
N SER A 318 28.35 -16.52 -31.13
CA SER A 318 26.99 -16.10 -31.44
C SER A 318 26.38 -17.03 -32.49
N ASN A 319 25.10 -17.36 -32.36
CA ASN A 319 24.35 -18.07 -33.40
C ASN A 319 23.87 -17.13 -34.52
N ASN A 320 24.18 -15.83 -34.45
CA ASN A 320 23.77 -14.87 -35.46
C ASN A 320 24.55 -15.13 -36.76
N PRO A 321 23.92 -15.52 -37.88
CA PRO A 321 24.60 -15.87 -39.13
C PRO A 321 25.45 -14.76 -39.76
N THR A 322 25.39 -13.52 -39.25
CA THR A 322 26.20 -12.38 -39.71
C THR A 322 27.66 -12.39 -39.22
N TYR A 323 28.14 -13.46 -38.58
CA TYR A 323 29.54 -13.59 -38.16
C TYR A 323 30.52 -13.86 -39.31
N TYR A 324 30.02 -14.19 -40.50
CA TYR A 324 30.80 -14.37 -41.71
C TYR A 324 31.15 -13.02 -42.36
N THR A 325 32.33 -12.92 -42.99
CA THR A 325 32.63 -11.79 -43.89
C THR A 325 31.61 -11.76 -45.04
N TYR A 326 31.20 -10.54 -45.40
CA TYR A 326 30.23 -10.34 -46.47
C TYR A 326 30.81 -10.77 -47.82
N ASN A 327 29.98 -11.42 -48.65
CA ASN A 327 30.31 -11.83 -50.02
C ASN A 327 31.37 -12.94 -50.17
N GLN A 328 31.43 -13.90 -49.24
CA GLN A 328 32.24 -15.12 -49.38
C GLN A 328 31.43 -16.31 -49.89
N SER A 329 32.07 -17.26 -50.59
CA SER A 329 31.44 -18.51 -51.01
C SER A 329 31.27 -19.45 -49.80
N LEU A 330 30.03 -19.63 -49.36
CA LEU A 330 29.73 -20.46 -48.20
C LEU A 330 29.73 -21.96 -48.53
N ILE A 331 29.41 -22.33 -49.77
CA ILE A 331 29.26 -23.73 -50.20
C ILE A 331 30.34 -24.01 -51.25
N GLU A 332 31.06 -25.11 -51.07
CA GLU A 332 32.10 -25.56 -52.01
C GLU A 332 31.52 -26.56 -53.01
N LYS A 333 30.62 -27.45 -52.55
CA LYS A 333 29.94 -28.40 -53.43
C LYS A 333 28.56 -28.78 -52.88
N SER A 334 27.54 -28.80 -53.74
CA SER A 334 26.21 -29.29 -53.39
C SER A 334 25.68 -30.18 -54.52
N SER A 335 25.36 -31.44 -54.21
CA SER A 335 24.77 -32.43 -55.11
C SER A 335 23.66 -33.22 -54.40
N SER A 336 22.99 -34.12 -55.12
CA SER A 336 21.97 -35.01 -54.56
C SER A 336 22.53 -36.04 -53.56
N GLN A 337 23.84 -36.23 -53.48
CA GLN A 337 24.50 -37.20 -52.60
C GLN A 337 25.59 -36.59 -51.71
N ILE A 338 26.04 -35.35 -51.97
CA ILE A 338 27.15 -34.72 -51.24
C ILE A 338 26.81 -33.26 -50.98
N TYR A 339 26.88 -32.86 -49.72
CA TYR A 339 26.87 -31.45 -49.30
C TYR A 339 28.21 -31.18 -48.61
N GLU A 340 29.03 -30.33 -49.23
CA GLU A 340 30.36 -29.97 -48.75
C GLU A 340 30.45 -28.45 -48.52
N GLU A 341 30.71 -28.11 -47.28
CA GLU A 341 30.87 -26.74 -46.81
C GLU A 341 32.27 -26.23 -47.15
N ASN A 342 32.38 -24.96 -47.57
CA ASN A 342 33.69 -24.38 -47.86
C ASN A 342 34.57 -24.38 -46.61
N SER A 343 35.72 -25.06 -46.69
CA SER A 343 36.68 -25.19 -45.59
C SER A 343 37.43 -23.89 -45.28
N ASN A 344 37.49 -22.95 -46.23
CA ASN A 344 38.21 -21.67 -46.13
C ASN A 344 37.29 -20.48 -45.77
N ARG A 345 36.19 -20.72 -45.05
CA ARG A 345 35.29 -19.64 -44.61
C ARG A 345 36.01 -18.68 -43.67
N THR A 346 35.95 -17.38 -43.97
CA THR A 346 36.55 -16.33 -43.14
C THR A 346 35.53 -15.76 -42.17
N ILE A 347 35.86 -15.81 -40.88
CA ILE A 347 35.06 -15.20 -39.82
C ILE A 347 35.36 -13.70 -39.78
N LYS A 348 34.32 -12.87 -39.68
CA LYS A 348 34.48 -11.43 -39.53
C LYS A 348 35.15 -11.12 -38.19
N ASN A 349 36.32 -10.51 -38.25
CA ASN A 349 36.98 -10.01 -37.05
C ASN A 349 36.24 -8.78 -36.52
N THR A 350 35.92 -8.78 -35.23
CA THR A 350 35.28 -7.64 -34.54
C THR A 350 36.21 -6.96 -33.55
N VAL A 351 37.46 -7.45 -33.43
CA VAL A 351 38.50 -6.86 -32.59
C VAL A 351 39.04 -5.63 -33.31
N SER A 352 38.85 -4.45 -32.72
CA SER A 352 39.49 -3.23 -33.20
C SER A 352 40.90 -3.11 -32.64
N SER A 353 41.82 -2.53 -33.41
CA SER A 353 43.10 -2.08 -32.89
C SER A 353 43.03 -0.59 -32.50
N SER A 354 43.99 -0.15 -31.70
CA SER A 354 44.16 1.27 -31.36
C SER A 354 44.92 2.07 -32.42
N PHE A 355 45.34 1.45 -33.54
CA PHE A 355 46.17 2.05 -34.58
C PHE A 355 45.45 1.98 -35.94
N SER A 356 45.45 3.07 -36.71
CA SER A 356 44.68 3.19 -37.96
C SER A 356 45.01 2.16 -39.04
N ASP A 357 46.24 1.62 -39.03
CA ASP A 357 46.77 0.78 -40.12
C ASP A 357 47.18 -0.63 -39.66
N TYR A 358 46.69 -1.06 -38.49
CA TYR A 358 46.98 -2.38 -37.95
C TYR A 358 45.69 -3.14 -37.65
N GLU A 359 45.53 -4.31 -38.25
CA GLU A 359 44.44 -5.22 -37.92
C GLU A 359 44.91 -6.18 -36.82
N SER A 360 44.28 -6.10 -35.66
CA SER A 360 44.56 -7.01 -34.54
C SER A 360 44.20 -8.45 -34.91
N SER A 361 44.97 -9.43 -34.44
CA SER A 361 44.65 -10.85 -34.65
C SER A 361 43.25 -11.20 -34.15
N PHE A 362 42.55 -12.09 -34.85
CA PHE A 362 41.22 -12.56 -34.44
C PHE A 362 41.24 -13.09 -33.01
N GLN A 363 40.31 -12.60 -32.19
CA GLN A 363 40.01 -13.14 -30.86
C GLN A 363 38.51 -13.43 -30.77
N ARG A 364 38.17 -14.53 -30.09
CA ARG A 364 36.77 -14.86 -29.82
C ARG A 364 36.22 -13.88 -28.78
N GLN A 365 35.27 -13.07 -29.22
CA GLN A 365 34.55 -12.14 -28.38
C GLN A 365 33.09 -12.03 -28.83
N VAL A 366 32.18 -11.79 -27.89
CA VAL A 366 30.76 -11.57 -28.19
C VAL A 366 30.24 -10.35 -27.44
N TYR A 367 29.16 -9.77 -27.96
CA TYR A 367 28.41 -8.73 -27.27
C TYR A 367 27.14 -9.34 -26.67
N VAL A 368 27.03 -9.31 -25.35
CA VAL A 368 25.82 -9.71 -24.63
C VAL A 368 24.90 -8.50 -24.55
N SER A 369 23.72 -8.58 -25.17
CA SER A 369 22.71 -7.52 -25.16
C SER A 369 21.45 -7.88 -24.38
N LYS A 370 21.11 -9.18 -24.34
CA LYS A 370 19.91 -9.70 -23.69
C LYS A 370 20.21 -11.03 -23.02
N ILE A 371 19.54 -11.26 -21.90
CA ILE A 371 19.59 -12.52 -21.15
C ILE A 371 18.16 -13.04 -21.06
N GLY A 372 17.89 -14.19 -21.68
CA GLY A 372 16.61 -14.89 -21.58
C GLY A 372 16.60 -15.84 -20.40
N ILE A 373 15.53 -15.81 -19.62
CA ILE A 373 15.26 -16.73 -18.51
C ILE A 373 14.21 -17.71 -19.00
N TYR A 374 14.48 -19.00 -18.82
CA TYR A 374 13.64 -20.09 -19.33
C TYR A 374 13.18 -20.98 -18.17
N ASP A 375 11.99 -21.56 -18.30
CA ASP A 375 11.51 -22.62 -17.40
C ASP A 375 12.15 -23.99 -17.75
N GLU A 376 11.82 -25.02 -16.97
CA GLU A 376 12.28 -26.40 -17.18
C GLU A 376 11.92 -26.97 -18.57
N ASN A 377 10.81 -26.48 -19.16
CA ASN A 377 10.32 -26.87 -20.48
C ASN A 377 10.92 -26.03 -21.62
N LYS A 378 11.85 -25.11 -21.31
CA LYS A 378 12.48 -24.16 -22.25
C LYS A 378 11.52 -23.12 -22.82
N ASN A 379 10.42 -22.83 -22.13
CA ASN A 379 9.59 -21.66 -22.41
C ASN A 379 10.26 -20.42 -21.83
N LEU A 380 10.26 -19.33 -22.59
CA LEU A 380 10.82 -18.06 -22.17
C LEU A 380 9.89 -17.40 -21.14
N ILE A 381 10.34 -17.25 -19.90
CA ILE A 381 9.58 -16.63 -18.80
C ILE A 381 10.00 -15.19 -18.52
N GLY A 382 11.16 -14.76 -19.00
CA GLY A 382 11.63 -13.39 -18.83
C GLY A 382 12.79 -13.01 -19.75
N VAL A 383 12.94 -11.72 -20.04
CA VAL A 383 14.06 -11.17 -20.82
C VAL A 383 14.62 -9.96 -20.11
N ALA A 384 15.87 -10.04 -19.67
CA ALA A 384 16.63 -8.90 -19.19
C ALA A 384 17.38 -8.25 -20.36
N THR A 385 17.01 -7.04 -20.72
CA THR A 385 17.70 -6.26 -21.76
C THR A 385 18.69 -5.30 -21.11
N LEU A 386 19.92 -5.29 -21.61
CA LEU A 386 20.96 -4.36 -21.15
C LEU A 386 20.84 -3.05 -21.92
N GLY A 387 20.97 -1.91 -21.23
CA GLY A 387 20.90 -0.59 -21.86
C GLY A 387 21.99 -0.39 -22.92
N ASN A 388 23.19 -0.91 -22.67
CA ASN A 388 24.29 -1.00 -23.63
C ASN A 388 24.81 -2.44 -23.68
N PRO A 389 25.09 -3.02 -24.88
CA PRO A 389 25.68 -4.35 -24.99
C PRO A 389 27.05 -4.41 -24.32
N VAL A 390 27.30 -5.47 -23.56
CA VAL A 390 28.56 -5.69 -22.85
C VAL A 390 29.45 -6.63 -23.66
N LEU A 391 30.68 -6.21 -23.96
CA LEU A 391 31.68 -7.05 -24.59
C LEU A 391 32.16 -8.12 -23.60
N LYS A 392 32.19 -9.37 -24.05
CA LYS A 392 32.77 -10.51 -23.32
C LYS A 392 33.87 -11.13 -24.18
N LYS A 393 35.12 -11.09 -23.70
CA LYS A 393 36.22 -11.83 -24.31
C LYS A 393 36.28 -13.26 -23.79
N GLU A 394 36.98 -14.13 -24.51
CA GLU A 394 37.12 -15.55 -24.14
C GLU A 394 37.80 -15.74 -22.78
N ASP A 395 38.77 -14.90 -22.43
CA ASP A 395 39.60 -15.00 -21.23
C ASP A 395 39.03 -14.28 -19.99
N GLU A 396 37.97 -13.49 -20.16
CA GLU A 396 37.33 -12.75 -19.08
C GLU A 396 36.29 -13.60 -18.32
N ASP A 397 35.89 -13.18 -17.13
CA ASP A 397 34.75 -13.74 -16.40
C ASP A 397 33.72 -12.62 -16.20
N LEU A 398 32.46 -12.84 -16.59
CA LEU A 398 31.37 -11.90 -16.33
C LEU A 398 30.25 -12.57 -15.55
N THR A 399 29.59 -11.80 -14.69
CA THR A 399 28.40 -12.25 -13.98
C THR A 399 27.33 -11.20 -14.08
N PHE A 400 26.15 -11.60 -14.56
CA PHE A 400 24.99 -10.72 -14.60
C PHE A 400 24.09 -11.00 -13.40
N LYS A 401 23.91 -9.98 -12.56
CA LYS A 401 23.01 -10.05 -11.41
C LYS A 401 21.62 -9.63 -11.84
N LEU A 402 20.71 -10.59 -11.89
CA LEU A 402 19.30 -10.40 -12.20
C LEU A 402 18.52 -10.35 -10.89
N LYS A 403 17.56 -9.45 -10.78
CA LYS A 403 16.63 -9.37 -9.64
C LYS A 403 15.21 -9.43 -10.18
N ILE A 404 14.40 -10.29 -9.60
CA ILE A 404 12.96 -10.38 -9.87
C ILE A 404 12.23 -10.32 -8.54
N ASP A 405 11.26 -9.42 -8.46
CA ASP A 405 10.34 -9.33 -7.34
C ASP A 405 9.28 -10.43 -7.55
N ILE A 406 9.07 -11.26 -6.54
CA ILE A 406 8.20 -12.46 -6.61
C ILE A 406 7.08 -12.41 -5.57
#